data_AF-A0ABD3VB41-F1
#
_entry.id   AF-A0ABD3VB41-F1
#
_cell.length_a   1.000
_cell.length_b   1.000
_cell.length_c   1.000
_cell.angle_alpha   90.00
_cell.angle_beta   90.00
_cell.angle_gamma   90.00
#
_symmetry.space_group_name_H-M   'P 1'
#
loop_
_entity.id
_entity.type
_entity.pdbx_description
1 polymer ?
#
loop_
_entity_poly.entity_id
_entity_poly.type
_entity_poly.pdbx_seq_one_letter_code
_entity_poly.pdbx_strand_id
1 'polypeptide(L)'
;MNSLREKTYLFVISVQIFLLCFETNYMIKKCLYNKCGDDLNRELCIVHNVNFRNPTNILDSRSNIEWPKGIDTHFSGKSFREVPMNLEFEKGAYFLDDNKMNFKNTSWCLVVVADIQTQSRESYMTELGGKEANVVFLEPDDHGKLYPAISNTLPWKHFGRKNIGYIYAIHHGAEYIWDFDDDNMGLIDLDMFAAKTNFKYNIPCSGLSKPMINPYPYFGVKETYSWPRGFPLEEIRNPAVTPDICHSNASLTIGVIQSLANKQPDVDAIYRLTRDNPFDFNATVESQLPLIIPNAVFTPFNAQATLWAKPAFLYLPLPISVDGRVTDIWKSYFAEYFFHRLDIKLIFSPPYVGQDRNPHNLLKDLKAENDLYMRSNMLINILSELLNNCNSLGLQNLYDELYKRGYIELEDLKFIRAWVKTVEAIYAKSNDIAL
;
A
#
# COMPACT_ATOMS: atom_id res chain seq x y z
N MET A 1 22.29 -32.45 0.29
CA MET A 1 21.24 -32.41 -0.75
C MET A 1 19.92 -32.64 -0.01
N ASN A 2 19.10 -31.66 0.37
CA ASN A 2 18.72 -30.39 -0.24
C ASN A 2 18.87 -29.22 0.75
N SER A 3 19.52 -28.14 0.32
CA SER A 3 19.48 -26.86 1.03
C SER A 3 18.13 -26.21 0.79
N LEU A 4 17.32 -26.09 1.85
CA LEU A 4 16.23 -25.12 1.89
C LEU A 4 16.87 -23.74 1.82
N ARG A 5 16.86 -23.11 0.63
CA ARG A 5 17.07 -21.68 0.50
C ARG A 5 15.90 -21.02 1.22
N GLU A 6 16.16 -20.48 2.41
CA GLU A 6 15.20 -19.65 3.14
C GLU A 6 14.85 -18.46 2.26
N LYS A 7 13.58 -18.37 1.86
CA LYS A 7 13.03 -17.22 1.15
C LYS A 7 12.93 -16.07 2.14
N THR A 8 13.59 -14.95 1.85
CA THR A 8 13.47 -13.72 2.65
C THR A 8 12.27 -12.93 2.13
N TYR A 9 11.38 -12.53 3.02
CA TYR A 9 10.26 -11.65 2.69
C TYR A 9 10.35 -10.39 3.55
N LEU A 10 10.06 -9.22 3.01
CA LEU A 10 10.36 -7.97 3.71
C LEU A 10 9.23 -6.95 3.61
N PHE A 11 8.83 -6.43 4.76
CA PHE A 11 7.86 -5.36 4.95
C PHE A 11 8.61 -4.04 5.01
N VAL A 12 8.10 -2.99 4.35
CA VAL A 12 8.70 -1.65 4.43
C VAL A 12 7.67 -0.64 4.91
N ILE A 13 7.88 -0.11 6.12
CA ILE A 13 7.10 1.01 6.67
C ILE A 13 7.97 2.28 6.63
N SER A 14 7.39 3.41 6.20
CA SER A 14 7.90 4.74 6.53
C SER A 14 6.92 5.42 7.48
N VAL A 15 7.39 5.78 8.66
CA VAL A 15 6.58 6.50 9.65
C VAL A 15 6.69 7.99 9.37
N GLN A 16 5.69 8.57 8.68
CA GLN A 16 5.60 10.00 8.46
C GLN A 16 4.61 10.66 9.45
N ILE A 17 5.10 11.03 10.63
CA ILE A 17 4.30 11.85 11.57
C ILE A 17 3.88 13.17 10.92
N PHE A 18 2.57 13.41 10.80
CA PHE A 18 2.02 14.75 10.57
C PHE A 18 1.59 15.37 11.91
N LEU A 19 2.17 16.53 12.24
CA LEU A 19 1.74 17.43 13.29
C LEU A 19 0.97 18.59 12.63
N LEU A 20 -0.31 18.78 12.95
CA LEU A 20 -1.03 20.07 12.94
C LEU A 20 -2.45 19.97 13.57
N CYS A 21 -2.50 20.30 14.87
CA CYS A 21 -3.46 21.13 15.61
C CYS A 21 -5.01 20.91 15.66
N PHE A 22 -5.45 20.76 16.93
CA PHE A 22 -6.63 21.31 17.65
C PHE A 22 -8.02 20.64 17.62
N GLU A 23 -8.49 20.37 18.86
CA GLU A 23 -9.87 20.23 19.37
C GLU A 23 -10.82 19.23 18.70
N THR A 24 -11.05 18.09 19.36
CA THR A 24 -12.35 17.79 20.02
C THR A 24 -12.28 16.48 20.80
N ASN A 25 -12.79 16.51 22.03
CA ASN A 25 -12.92 15.40 22.97
C ASN A 25 -13.89 14.32 22.44
N TYR A 26 -13.61 13.03 22.64
CA TYR A 26 -14.49 12.09 23.38
C TYR A 26 -13.90 10.66 23.49
N MET A 27 -13.97 10.13 24.73
CA MET A 27 -14.04 8.71 25.17
C MET A 27 -12.77 7.90 25.46
N ILE A 28 -12.57 7.68 26.78
CA ILE A 28 -11.73 6.66 27.44
C ILE A 28 -12.65 5.72 28.27
N LYS A 29 -12.33 4.42 28.28
CA LYS A 29 -12.37 3.40 29.39
C LYS A 29 -12.65 2.01 28.77
N LYS A 30 -12.07 0.85 29.16
CA LYS A 30 -11.44 0.36 30.40
C LYS A 30 -10.83 -1.04 30.11
N CYS A 31 -9.68 -1.41 30.68
CA CYS A 31 -9.48 -2.61 31.53
C CYS A 31 -8.00 -2.83 31.92
N LEU A 32 -7.77 -3.02 33.21
CA LEU A 32 -6.49 -3.20 33.90
C LEU A 32 -6.56 -4.50 34.71
N TYR A 33 -5.42 -5.19 34.79
CA TYR A 33 -4.99 -6.26 35.73
C TYR A 33 -5.66 -7.66 35.67
N ASN A 34 -4.85 -8.67 35.32
CA ASN A 34 -4.43 -9.72 36.26
C ASN A 34 -3.18 -10.50 35.80
N LYS A 35 -2.33 -10.88 36.77
CA LYS A 35 -1.14 -11.75 36.65
C LYS A 35 -1.53 -13.21 36.38
N CYS A 36 -0.73 -13.92 35.58
CA CYS A 36 -0.45 -15.37 35.62
C CYS A 36 1.01 -15.54 35.10
N GLY A 37 1.93 -16.32 35.68
CA GLY A 37 1.76 -17.63 36.32
C GLY A 37 2.06 -18.69 35.26
N ASP A 38 3.13 -19.47 35.46
CA ASP A 38 3.54 -20.58 34.60
C ASP A 38 2.39 -21.59 34.46
N ASP A 39 1.76 -21.65 33.29
CA ASP A 39 1.36 -22.88 32.60
C ASP A 39 0.53 -22.58 31.34
N LEU A 40 0.61 -23.52 30.41
CA LEU A 40 -0.04 -23.53 29.10
C LEU A 40 -1.55 -23.23 29.12
N ASN A 41 -1.98 -22.69 27.97
CA ASN A 41 -3.35 -22.38 27.55
C ASN A 41 -3.93 -21.08 28.10
N ARG A 42 -4.05 -20.08 27.20
CA ARG A 42 -5.15 -19.12 27.06
C ARG A 42 -4.79 -18.12 25.95
N GLU A 43 -5.64 -17.99 24.94
CA GLU A 43 -6.75 -17.02 24.86
C GLU A 43 -6.27 -15.57 24.69
N LEU A 44 -6.72 -15.00 23.57
CA LEU A 44 -6.94 -13.59 23.23
C LEU A 44 -6.01 -12.54 23.88
N CYS A 45 -5.23 -11.85 23.04
CA CYS A 45 -4.62 -10.57 23.40
C CYS A 45 -4.57 -9.62 22.19
N ILE A 46 -5.46 -8.62 22.27
CA ILE A 46 -5.66 -7.42 21.43
C ILE A 46 -4.54 -6.37 21.72
N VAL A 47 -4.27 -5.37 20.86
CA VAL A 47 -4.11 -3.90 21.19
C VAL A 47 -3.42 -3.12 20.07
N HIS A 48 -4.20 -2.26 19.35
CA HIS A 48 -4.43 -0.80 19.42
C HIS A 48 -3.32 0.28 19.45
N ASN A 49 -3.65 1.45 18.86
CA ASN A 49 -2.89 2.71 18.82
C ASN A 49 -3.34 3.59 20.00
N VAL A 50 -2.41 4.21 20.73
CA VAL A 50 -2.73 5.14 21.83
C VAL A 50 -2.22 6.53 21.49
N ASN A 51 -3.15 7.47 21.32
CA ASN A 51 -2.91 8.88 21.56
C ASN A 51 -3.34 9.20 23.00
N PHE A 52 -2.46 9.83 23.81
CA PHE A 52 -2.73 11.02 24.63
C PHE A 52 -1.63 11.29 25.69
N ARG A 53 -1.33 12.59 25.86
CA ARG A 53 -0.38 13.18 26.81
C ARG A 53 -0.86 13.13 28.26
N ASN A 54 0.09 13.06 29.19
CA ASN A 54 -0.08 13.40 30.60
C ASN A 54 -0.64 14.83 30.80
N PRO A 55 -1.58 15.02 31.74
CA PRO A 55 -1.74 16.29 32.44
C PRO A 55 -1.36 16.15 33.90
N THR A 56 -0.45 17.02 34.36
CA THR A 56 -0.32 17.34 35.77
C THR A 56 -1.39 18.37 36.16
N ASN A 57 -2.24 17.96 37.11
CA ASN A 57 -2.85 18.76 38.18
C ASN A 57 -3.81 19.96 37.89
N ILE A 58 -5.01 19.82 38.51
CA ILE A 58 -5.72 20.78 39.41
C ILE A 58 -7.00 21.51 38.89
N LEU A 59 -8.09 21.24 39.66
CA LEU A 59 -9.33 21.99 40.00
C LEU A 59 -10.62 21.91 39.14
N ASP A 60 -11.56 21.11 39.65
CA ASP A 60 -12.89 21.47 40.19
C ASP A 60 -13.72 22.58 39.51
N SER A 61 -14.86 22.22 38.92
CA SER A 61 -16.20 22.59 39.43
C SER A 61 -17.30 22.47 38.35
N ARG A 62 -18.50 22.17 38.86
CA ARG A 62 -19.79 21.89 38.22
C ARG A 62 -20.21 22.90 37.14
N SER A 63 -20.81 22.42 36.04
CA SER A 63 -21.99 23.07 35.46
C SER A 63 -22.74 22.14 34.47
N ASN A 64 -24.07 22.19 34.58
CA ASN A 64 -25.07 21.47 33.80
C ASN A 64 -25.14 21.98 32.36
N ILE A 65 -25.26 21.09 31.38
CA ILE A 65 -25.76 21.42 30.03
C ILE A 65 -26.73 20.31 29.57
N GLU A 66 -27.98 20.69 29.35
CA GLU A 66 -29.06 19.86 28.81
C GLU A 66 -28.96 19.72 27.28
N TRP A 67 -29.33 18.55 26.75
CA TRP A 67 -29.44 18.30 25.31
C TRP A 67 -30.87 18.57 24.80
N PRO A 68 -31.06 19.11 23.57
CA PRO A 68 -32.39 19.27 23.00
C PRO A 68 -33.02 17.92 22.67
N LYS A 69 -34.25 17.72 23.14
CA LYS A 69 -35.12 16.59 22.78
C LYS A 69 -35.72 16.78 21.39
N GLY A 70 -35.70 15.73 20.58
CA GLY A 70 -36.62 15.58 19.45
C GLY A 70 -36.00 15.13 18.13
N ILE A 71 -35.57 13.87 18.03
CA ILE A 71 -35.64 13.09 16.78
C ILE A 71 -36.06 11.66 17.16
N ASP A 72 -37.11 11.21 16.46
CA ASP A 72 -37.92 10.01 16.65
C ASP A 72 -37.11 8.70 16.63
N THR A 73 -37.19 7.90 17.70
CA THR A 73 -36.67 6.52 17.71
C THR A 73 -37.83 5.53 17.67
N HIS A 74 -38.32 5.26 16.46
CA HIS A 74 -39.15 4.09 16.19
C HIS A 74 -38.70 3.41 14.90
N PHE A 75 -37.69 2.56 15.00
CA PHE A 75 -37.58 1.37 14.15
C PHE A 75 -37.53 0.14 15.06
N SER A 76 -38.68 -0.54 15.08
CA SER A 76 -38.91 -1.82 15.73
C SER A 76 -38.20 -2.95 14.98
N GLY A 77 -37.84 -3.98 15.74
CA GLY A 77 -36.94 -5.05 15.36
C GLY A 77 -37.23 -5.74 14.03
N LYS A 78 -36.16 -5.90 13.25
CA LYS A 78 -35.88 -7.13 12.52
C LYS A 78 -34.42 -7.49 12.79
N SER A 79 -34.23 -8.67 13.37
CA SER A 79 -32.93 -9.27 13.60
C SER A 79 -32.17 -9.38 12.28
N PHE A 80 -30.95 -8.83 12.24
CA PHE A 80 -29.98 -9.26 11.26
C PHE A 80 -29.62 -10.71 11.63
N ARG A 81 -29.99 -11.66 10.77
CA ARG A 81 -29.41 -13.00 10.83
C ARG A 81 -27.94 -12.84 10.48
N GLU A 82 -27.06 -13.01 11.47
CA GLU A 82 -25.67 -13.32 11.23
C GLU A 82 -25.62 -14.53 10.28
N VAL A 83 -25.01 -14.34 9.12
CA VAL A 83 -24.62 -15.46 8.26
C VAL A 83 -23.33 -15.99 8.89
N PRO A 84 -23.31 -17.19 9.48
CA PRO A 84 -22.08 -17.72 10.05
C PRO A 84 -21.14 -18.06 8.88
N MET A 85 -20.07 -17.28 8.76
CA MET A 85 -18.99 -17.54 7.82
C MET A 85 -18.09 -18.62 8.44
N ASN A 86 -18.49 -19.88 8.29
CA ASN A 86 -17.64 -21.02 8.63
C ASN A 86 -16.53 -21.15 7.57
N LEU A 87 -15.48 -20.35 7.72
CA LEU A 87 -14.19 -20.59 7.07
C LEU A 87 -13.25 -21.12 8.15
N GLU A 88 -13.03 -22.43 8.16
CA GLU A 88 -11.90 -23.02 8.88
C GLU A 88 -10.61 -22.57 8.16
N PHE A 89 -9.92 -21.60 8.74
CA PHE A 89 -8.61 -21.16 8.25
C PHE A 89 -7.55 -22.15 8.74
N GLU A 90 -7.09 -23.03 7.85
CA GLU A 90 -5.85 -23.77 8.05
C GLU A 90 -4.65 -22.80 8.03
N LYS A 91 -3.67 -23.06 8.89
CA LYS A 91 -2.38 -22.38 9.09
C LYS A 91 -1.91 -21.49 7.91
N GLY A 92 -1.80 -20.17 8.13
CA GLY A 92 -1.20 -19.22 7.17
C GLY A 92 -1.66 -17.76 7.25
N ALA A 93 -2.76 -17.46 7.96
CA ALA A 93 -3.28 -16.09 8.05
C ALA A 93 -2.42 -15.17 8.96
N TYR A 94 -1.99 -14.01 8.46
CA TYR A 94 -1.25 -12.99 9.22
C TYR A 94 -2.20 -11.86 9.67
N PHE A 95 -2.20 -11.54 10.96
CA PHE A 95 -3.10 -10.59 11.60
C PHE A 95 -2.62 -9.14 11.48
N LEU A 96 -3.46 -8.25 10.92
CA LEU A 96 -3.49 -6.81 11.21
C LEU A 96 -4.77 -6.50 12.00
N ASP A 97 -5.02 -7.22 13.10
CA ASP A 97 -6.09 -6.86 14.03
C ASP A 97 -5.47 -6.28 15.29
N ASP A 98 -5.96 -5.10 15.69
CA ASP A 98 -5.52 -4.31 16.85
C ASP A 98 -4.01 -4.41 17.19
N ASN A 99 -3.19 -3.64 16.47
CA ASN A 99 -1.74 -3.32 16.61
C ASN A 99 -0.74 -4.36 17.12
N LYS A 100 -0.85 -5.65 16.75
CA LYS A 100 0.30 -6.58 16.86
C LYS A 100 0.50 -7.43 15.62
N MET A 101 1.46 -7.05 14.79
CA MET A 101 2.03 -7.95 13.78
C MET A 101 2.88 -9.02 14.49
N ASN A 102 2.51 -10.30 14.36
CA ASN A 102 3.27 -11.41 14.92
C ASN A 102 4.15 -12.05 13.85
N PHE A 103 5.44 -11.71 13.84
CA PHE A 103 6.41 -12.30 12.91
C PHE A 103 7.10 -13.55 13.45
N LYS A 104 6.80 -14.00 14.68
CA LYS A 104 7.45 -15.18 15.26
C LYS A 104 7.13 -16.42 14.41
N ASN A 105 8.17 -17.13 13.99
CA ASN A 105 8.12 -18.29 13.08
C ASN A 105 7.65 -17.97 11.65
N THR A 106 7.73 -16.71 11.23
CA THR A 106 7.49 -16.31 9.84
C THR A 106 8.82 -16.11 9.11
N SER A 107 8.83 -16.35 7.80
CA SER A 107 9.92 -16.00 6.89
C SER A 107 9.96 -14.50 6.55
N TRP A 108 9.03 -13.72 7.11
CA TRP A 108 8.92 -12.29 6.87
C TRP A 108 9.66 -11.45 7.92
N CYS A 109 10.22 -10.33 7.46
CA CYS A 109 10.95 -9.35 8.24
C CYS A 109 10.33 -7.96 8.09
N LEU A 110 10.11 -7.26 9.21
CA LEU A 110 9.65 -5.88 9.22
C LEU A 110 10.80 -4.88 9.18
N VAL A 111 10.91 -4.12 8.10
CA VAL A 111 11.81 -2.97 7.99
C VAL A 111 11.04 -1.68 8.20
N VAL A 112 11.44 -0.97 9.24
CA VAL A 112 10.97 0.38 9.54
C VAL A 112 12.06 1.35 9.17
N VAL A 113 11.74 2.26 8.25
CA VAL A 113 12.63 3.35 7.83
C VAL A 113 12.27 4.60 8.62
N ALA A 114 13.09 4.92 9.63
CA ALA A 114 12.85 6.08 10.46
C ALA A 114 13.27 7.38 9.75
N ASP A 115 12.42 8.40 9.83
CA ASP A 115 12.77 9.77 9.46
C ASP A 115 13.30 10.51 10.70
N ILE A 116 13.88 11.70 10.54
CA ILE A 116 14.39 12.53 11.66
C ILE A 116 13.31 12.93 12.67
N GLN A 117 12.05 12.81 12.29
CA GLN A 117 10.90 13.07 13.15
C GLN A 117 10.33 11.82 13.82
N THR A 118 10.74 10.63 13.38
CA THR A 118 10.29 9.37 13.97
C THR A 118 10.86 9.24 15.38
N GLN A 119 10.06 8.68 16.28
CA GLN A 119 10.51 8.40 17.64
C GLN A 119 11.72 7.46 17.69
N SER A 120 12.42 7.44 18.82
CA SER A 120 13.60 6.60 19.01
C SER A 120 13.28 5.13 18.83
N ARG A 121 14.27 4.35 18.40
CA ARG A 121 14.17 2.88 18.30
C ARG A 121 13.68 2.26 19.61
N GLU A 122 14.18 2.73 20.75
CA GLU A 122 13.76 2.21 22.06
C GLU A 122 12.26 2.45 22.31
N SER A 123 11.76 3.66 22.01
CA SER A 123 10.33 3.99 22.10
C SER A 123 9.50 3.09 21.20
N TYR A 124 9.92 2.97 19.93
CA TYR A 124 9.21 2.19 18.92
C TYR A 124 9.17 0.70 19.25
N MET A 125 10.31 0.12 19.65
CA MET A 125 10.38 -1.29 20.04
C MET A 125 9.63 -1.58 21.34
N THR A 126 9.54 -0.60 22.26
CA THR A 126 8.74 -0.73 23.48
C THR A 126 7.25 -0.77 23.15
N GLU A 127 6.79 0.08 22.23
CA GLU A 127 5.40 0.09 21.75
C GLU A 127 5.03 -1.20 21.03
N LEU A 128 5.95 -1.77 20.25
CA LEU A 128 5.77 -3.09 19.64
C LEU A 128 5.72 -4.25 20.65
N GLY A 129 5.92 -4.00 21.95
CA GLY A 129 5.84 -5.01 23.00
C GLY A 129 7.16 -5.73 23.30
N GLY A 130 8.30 -5.14 22.94
CA GLY A 130 9.64 -5.68 23.17
C GLY A 130 10.27 -6.33 21.93
N LYS A 131 11.50 -6.86 22.07
CA LYS A 131 12.36 -7.35 20.96
C LYS A 131 11.65 -8.39 20.08
N GLU A 132 10.96 -7.91 19.05
CA GLU A 132 10.52 -8.73 17.92
C GLU A 132 11.75 -9.18 17.14
N ALA A 133 11.98 -10.49 17.06
CA ALA A 133 13.17 -11.08 16.45
C ALA A 133 13.31 -10.76 14.95
N ASN A 134 12.20 -10.35 14.31
CA ASN A 134 12.11 -10.13 12.87
C ASN A 134 11.86 -8.66 12.50
N VAL A 135 12.16 -7.71 13.39
CA VAL A 135 12.05 -6.26 13.12
C VAL A 135 13.44 -5.63 12.96
N VAL A 136 13.64 -5.00 11.80
CA VAL A 136 14.77 -4.14 11.48
C VAL A 136 14.29 -2.69 11.54
N PHE A 137 14.83 -1.94 12.48
CA PHE A 137 14.61 -0.50 12.56
C PHE A 137 15.85 0.21 12.02
N LEU A 138 15.72 0.88 10.88
CA LEU A 138 16.78 1.69 10.26
C LEU A 138 16.69 3.11 10.81
N GLU A 139 17.66 3.50 11.64
CA GLU A 139 17.71 4.84 12.19
C GLU A 139 18.17 5.87 11.13
N PRO A 140 17.88 7.17 11.31
CA PRO A 140 18.34 8.22 10.41
C PRO A 140 19.84 8.13 10.08
N ASP A 141 20.66 7.80 11.08
CA ASP A 141 22.11 7.67 10.94
C ASP A 141 22.56 6.42 10.16
N ASP A 142 21.70 5.39 10.06
CA ASP A 142 22.00 4.16 9.32
C ASP A 142 21.89 4.36 7.81
N HIS A 143 21.03 5.28 7.38
CA HIS A 143 20.70 5.50 5.98
C HIS A 143 21.96 5.77 5.14
N GLY A 144 22.70 6.82 5.51
CA GLY A 144 23.93 7.21 4.83
C GLY A 144 25.09 6.22 4.99
N LYS A 145 25.08 5.39 6.05
CA LYS A 145 26.10 4.36 6.28
C LYS A 145 25.86 3.15 5.38
N LEU A 146 24.61 2.70 5.25
CA LEU A 146 24.24 1.52 4.48
C LEU A 146 24.16 1.80 2.97
N TYR A 147 23.51 2.90 2.58
CA TYR A 147 23.21 3.20 1.18
C TYR A 147 23.54 4.66 0.81
N PRO A 148 24.81 5.11 0.95
CA PRO A 148 25.19 6.51 0.81
C PRO A 148 24.76 7.13 -0.53
N ALA A 149 24.90 6.40 -1.64
CA ALA A 149 24.55 6.91 -2.96
C ALA A 149 23.06 7.30 -3.08
N ILE A 150 22.18 6.52 -2.48
CA ILE A 150 20.73 6.76 -2.51
C ILE A 150 20.35 7.76 -1.42
N SER A 151 20.80 7.55 -0.18
CA SER A 151 20.43 8.39 0.95
C SER A 151 20.81 9.86 0.76
N ASN A 152 21.91 10.15 0.06
CA ASN A 152 22.32 11.53 -0.24
C ASN A 152 21.41 12.24 -1.25
N THR A 153 20.58 11.50 -2.00
CA THR A 153 19.61 12.07 -2.94
C THR A 153 18.23 12.27 -2.31
N LEU A 154 17.95 11.63 -1.16
CA LEU A 154 16.62 11.60 -0.56
C LEU A 154 16.41 12.74 0.44
N PRO A 155 15.41 13.62 0.24
CA PRO A 155 15.08 14.65 1.22
C PRO A 155 14.62 14.05 2.56
N TRP A 156 14.84 14.79 3.66
CA TRP A 156 14.27 14.46 4.98
C TRP A 156 12.81 14.89 5.06
N LYS A 157 12.03 14.27 5.97
CA LYS A 157 10.58 14.48 6.11
C LYS A 157 9.83 14.21 4.81
N HIS A 158 10.22 13.14 4.11
CA HIS A 158 9.77 12.88 2.76
C HIS A 158 9.35 11.43 2.53
N PHE A 159 8.22 11.24 1.83
CA PHE A 159 7.59 9.93 1.65
C PHE A 159 8.52 8.95 0.92
N GLY A 160 9.26 9.47 -0.05
CA GLY A 160 10.29 8.74 -0.79
C GLY A 160 11.43 8.15 0.07
N ARG A 161 11.48 8.37 1.39
CA ARG A 161 12.41 7.65 2.26
C ARG A 161 12.13 6.15 2.33
N LYS A 162 10.92 5.69 2.03
CA LYS A 162 10.60 4.26 1.82
C LYS A 162 11.58 3.57 0.85
N ASN A 163 12.15 4.31 -0.11
CA ASN A 163 13.16 3.79 -1.04
C ASN A 163 14.38 3.14 -0.35
N ILE A 164 14.76 3.60 0.85
CA ILE A 164 15.86 3.00 1.62
C ILE A 164 15.47 1.60 2.11
N GLY A 165 14.22 1.44 2.58
CA GLY A 165 13.69 0.15 3.01
C GLY A 165 13.57 -0.82 1.84
N TYR A 166 13.14 -0.34 0.67
CA TYR A 166 13.10 -1.17 -0.53
C TYR A 166 14.50 -1.68 -0.91
N ILE A 167 15.51 -0.82 -0.90
CA ILE A 167 16.89 -1.24 -1.19
C ILE A 167 17.42 -2.19 -0.13
N TYR A 168 17.10 -1.94 1.14
CA TYR A 168 17.44 -2.87 2.20
C TYR A 168 16.85 -4.25 1.94
N ALA A 169 15.58 -4.32 1.53
CA ALA A 169 14.90 -5.55 1.17
C ALA A 169 15.64 -6.30 0.06
N ILE A 170 15.92 -5.59 -1.04
CA ILE A 170 16.56 -6.14 -2.24
C ILE A 170 17.96 -6.65 -1.88
N HIS A 171 18.72 -5.87 -1.12
CA HIS A 171 20.07 -6.22 -0.68
C HIS A 171 20.10 -7.48 0.19
N HIS A 172 19.10 -7.69 1.04
CA HIS A 172 19.00 -8.87 1.90
C HIS A 172 18.25 -10.04 1.24
N GLY A 173 18.11 -10.02 -0.09
CA GLY A 173 17.64 -11.17 -0.86
C GLY A 173 16.14 -11.39 -0.83
N ALA A 174 15.34 -10.34 -0.56
CA ALA A 174 13.89 -10.45 -0.59
C ALA A 174 13.38 -11.07 -1.91
N GLU A 175 12.41 -11.98 -1.84
CA GLU A 175 11.66 -12.45 -3.01
C GLU A 175 10.39 -11.61 -3.23
N TYR A 176 9.86 -11.07 -2.14
CA TYR A 176 8.71 -10.19 -2.15
C TYR A 176 8.89 -9.04 -1.17
N ILE A 177 8.31 -7.90 -1.52
CA ILE A 177 8.23 -6.70 -0.68
C ILE A 177 6.76 -6.35 -0.50
N TRP A 178 6.28 -6.33 0.74
CA TRP A 178 4.96 -5.81 1.05
C TRP A 178 5.08 -4.33 1.43
N ASP A 179 4.61 -3.45 0.55
CA ASP A 179 4.58 -2.00 0.72
C ASP A 179 3.23 -1.59 1.31
N PHE A 180 3.26 -1.05 2.52
CA PHE A 180 2.07 -0.67 3.25
C PHE A 180 2.25 0.55 4.13
N ASP A 181 1.12 1.15 4.48
CA ASP A 181 1.01 2.28 5.39
C ASP A 181 0.59 1.81 6.79
N ASP A 182 0.81 2.67 7.78
CA ASP A 182 0.58 2.38 9.21
C ASP A 182 -0.91 2.44 9.62
N ASP A 183 -1.81 2.85 8.73
CA ASP A 183 -3.26 2.96 8.96
C ASP A 183 -4.10 1.81 8.34
N ASN A 184 -3.42 0.77 7.86
CA ASN A 184 -4.05 -0.44 7.36
C ASN A 184 -4.33 -1.49 8.45
N MET A 185 -5.48 -2.15 8.32
CA MET A 185 -6.01 -3.20 9.21
C MET A 185 -6.45 -4.43 8.37
N GLY A 186 -6.71 -5.57 8.99
CA GLY A 186 -7.19 -6.80 8.34
C GLY A 186 -6.19 -7.97 8.26
N LEU A 187 -6.67 -9.14 7.84
CA LEU A 187 -5.86 -10.35 7.74
C LEU A 187 -5.38 -10.52 6.31
N ILE A 188 -4.08 -10.53 6.07
CA ILE A 188 -3.52 -10.91 4.77
C ILE A 188 -2.80 -12.22 4.95
N ASP A 189 -3.30 -13.29 4.35
CA ASP A 189 -2.51 -14.50 4.16
C ASP A 189 -1.50 -14.23 3.03
N LEU A 190 -0.26 -13.90 3.40
CA LEU A 190 0.80 -13.62 2.44
C LEU A 190 1.31 -14.90 1.75
N ASP A 191 1.10 -16.07 2.35
CA ASP A 191 1.44 -17.36 1.75
C ASP A 191 0.51 -17.69 0.57
N MET A 192 -0.71 -17.13 0.57
CA MET A 192 -1.63 -17.18 -0.57
C MET A 192 -0.97 -16.67 -1.87
N PHE A 193 -0.09 -15.68 -1.78
CA PHE A 193 0.58 -15.08 -2.94
C PHE A 193 1.90 -15.78 -3.30
N ALA A 194 2.58 -16.38 -2.32
CA ALA A 194 3.84 -17.09 -2.54
C ALA A 194 3.67 -18.48 -3.18
N ALA A 195 2.47 -19.08 -3.09
CA ALA A 195 2.26 -20.50 -3.38
C ALA A 195 1.59 -20.82 -4.73
N LYS A 196 0.97 -19.87 -5.42
CA LYS A 196 0.09 -20.17 -6.58
C LYS A 196 0.42 -19.32 -7.80
N THR A 197 1.18 -19.88 -8.74
CA THR A 197 1.35 -19.32 -10.10
C THR A 197 0.22 -19.73 -11.05
N ASN A 198 -0.64 -20.67 -10.63
CA ASN A 198 -1.80 -21.17 -11.38
C ASN A 198 -3.07 -21.03 -10.52
N PHE A 199 -3.64 -19.83 -10.47
CA PHE A 199 -4.97 -19.58 -9.90
C PHE A 199 -5.92 -19.11 -10.99
N LYS A 200 -7.23 -19.23 -10.73
CA LYS A 200 -8.25 -18.69 -11.62
C LYS A 200 -8.33 -17.17 -11.42
N TYR A 201 -8.36 -16.40 -12.49
CA TYR A 201 -8.44 -14.95 -12.46
C TYR A 201 -9.35 -14.40 -13.55
N ASN A 202 -9.74 -13.13 -13.38
CA ASN A 202 -10.47 -12.34 -14.35
C ASN A 202 -9.50 -11.54 -15.22
N ILE A 203 -9.82 -11.40 -16.51
CA ILE A 203 -9.10 -10.59 -17.49
C ILE A 203 -10.12 -10.08 -18.52
N PRO A 204 -9.91 -8.92 -19.18
CA PRO A 204 -10.81 -8.49 -20.25
C PRO A 204 -10.99 -9.57 -21.34
N CYS A 205 -12.23 -9.79 -21.78
CA CYS A 205 -12.56 -10.81 -22.78
C CYS A 205 -11.95 -10.56 -24.16
N SER A 206 -11.66 -9.30 -24.48
CA SER A 206 -11.11 -8.89 -25.77
C SER A 206 -10.15 -7.71 -25.60
N GLY A 207 -9.44 -7.37 -26.67
CA GLY A 207 -8.58 -6.19 -26.69
C GLY A 207 -9.36 -4.91 -26.41
N LEU A 208 -8.73 -3.96 -25.71
CA LEU A 208 -9.37 -2.72 -25.32
C LEU A 208 -9.20 -1.64 -26.38
N SER A 209 -10.24 -0.83 -26.56
CA SER A 209 -10.20 0.37 -27.40
C SER A 209 -9.53 1.56 -26.72
N LYS A 210 -9.28 1.48 -25.41
CA LYS A 210 -8.61 2.48 -24.60
C LYS A 210 -7.40 1.84 -23.90
N PRO A 211 -6.28 2.56 -23.75
CA PRO A 211 -5.09 2.05 -23.07
C PRO A 211 -5.23 2.10 -21.54
N MET A 212 -6.44 1.93 -21.00
CA MET A 212 -6.70 2.00 -19.56
C MET A 212 -7.93 1.18 -19.16
N ILE A 213 -7.94 0.74 -17.91
CA ILE A 213 -9.05 0.00 -17.33
C ILE A 213 -9.28 0.47 -15.90
N ASN A 214 -10.53 0.64 -15.50
CA ASN A 214 -10.88 0.96 -14.12
C ASN A 214 -11.18 -0.35 -13.36
N PRO A 215 -10.36 -0.74 -12.37
CA PRO A 215 -10.52 -2.02 -11.69
C PRO A 215 -11.68 -2.04 -10.70
N TYR A 216 -12.02 -0.91 -10.06
CA TYR A 216 -12.92 -0.88 -8.91
C TYR A 216 -14.35 -1.40 -9.19
N PRO A 217 -14.99 -1.09 -10.34
CA PRO A 217 -16.32 -1.61 -10.68
C PRO A 217 -16.42 -3.15 -10.63
N TYR A 218 -15.33 -3.87 -10.89
CA TYR A 218 -15.32 -5.34 -10.88
C TYR A 218 -15.34 -5.95 -9.48
N PHE A 219 -15.23 -5.15 -8.41
CA PHE A 219 -15.19 -5.64 -7.04
C PHE A 219 -16.47 -5.33 -6.26
N GLY A 220 -17.58 -5.10 -6.96
CA GLY A 220 -18.92 -5.02 -6.35
C GLY A 220 -19.18 -3.75 -5.55
N VAL A 221 -18.64 -2.62 -5.99
CA VAL A 221 -18.99 -1.31 -5.43
C VAL A 221 -20.46 -0.97 -5.69
N LYS A 222 -21.11 -0.27 -4.75
CA LYS A 222 -22.50 0.20 -4.91
C LYS A 222 -22.62 1.34 -5.92
N GLU A 223 -21.61 2.21 -5.96
CA GLU A 223 -21.55 3.35 -6.87
C GLU A 223 -21.15 2.90 -8.28
N THR A 224 -21.88 3.37 -9.29
CA THR A 224 -21.63 3.02 -10.70
C THR A 224 -20.28 3.54 -11.22
N TYR A 225 -19.71 4.55 -10.55
CA TYR A 225 -18.45 5.19 -10.94
C TYR A 225 -17.53 5.30 -9.73
N SER A 226 -16.98 4.19 -9.26
CA SER A 226 -15.84 4.20 -8.33
C SER A 226 -14.55 4.06 -9.10
N TRP A 227 -13.45 4.67 -8.64
CA TRP A 227 -12.17 4.63 -9.34
C TRP A 227 -10.99 4.77 -8.36
N PRO A 228 -9.83 4.16 -8.66
CA PRO A 228 -8.63 4.36 -7.86
C PRO A 228 -8.10 5.78 -7.98
N ARG A 229 -7.45 6.27 -6.91
CA ARG A 229 -6.80 7.58 -6.90
C ARG A 229 -5.84 7.74 -8.10
N GLY A 230 -6.02 8.83 -8.83
CA GLY A 230 -5.24 9.19 -10.01
C GLY A 230 -5.61 8.47 -11.30
N PHE A 231 -6.77 7.80 -11.33
CA PHE A 231 -7.38 7.38 -12.58
C PHE A 231 -7.82 8.62 -13.39
N PRO A 232 -7.67 8.63 -14.73
CA PRO A 232 -8.07 9.77 -15.56
C PRO A 232 -9.52 10.19 -15.35
N LEU A 233 -9.73 11.40 -14.81
CA LEU A 233 -11.07 11.91 -14.50
C LEU A 233 -11.94 12.07 -15.74
N GLU A 234 -11.34 12.29 -16.91
CA GLU A 234 -12.10 12.41 -18.17
C GLU A 234 -12.71 11.07 -18.61
N GLU A 235 -12.23 9.95 -18.06
CA GLU A 235 -12.56 8.60 -18.51
C GLU A 235 -13.38 7.81 -17.48
N ILE A 236 -13.57 8.32 -16.25
CA ILE A 236 -14.32 7.63 -15.17
C ILE A 236 -15.77 7.26 -15.55
N ARG A 237 -16.36 7.94 -16.55
CA ARG A 237 -17.72 7.66 -17.06
C ARG A 237 -17.73 6.92 -18.39
N ASN A 238 -16.56 6.62 -18.95
CA ASN A 238 -16.47 5.99 -20.26
C ASN A 238 -16.63 4.47 -20.12
N PRO A 239 -17.68 3.84 -20.67
CA PRO A 239 -17.86 2.39 -20.56
C PRO A 239 -16.72 1.58 -21.20
N ALA A 240 -15.92 2.18 -22.09
CA ALA A 240 -14.77 1.53 -22.70
C ALA A 240 -13.63 1.20 -21.70
N VAL A 241 -13.60 1.84 -20.52
CA VAL A 241 -12.62 1.52 -19.47
C VAL A 241 -13.11 0.47 -18.48
N THR A 242 -14.34 -0.03 -18.67
CA THR A 242 -14.94 -1.12 -17.89
C THR A 242 -15.46 -2.22 -18.84
N PRO A 243 -14.59 -2.88 -19.62
CA PRO A 243 -14.94 -3.97 -20.53
C PRO A 243 -15.54 -5.19 -19.83
N ASP A 244 -16.17 -6.08 -20.60
CA ASP A 244 -16.56 -7.41 -20.12
C ASP A 244 -15.33 -8.26 -19.74
N ILE A 245 -15.47 -9.04 -18.66
CA ILE A 245 -14.41 -9.90 -18.12
C ILE A 245 -14.66 -11.38 -18.40
N CYS A 246 -13.57 -12.09 -18.64
CA CYS A 246 -13.50 -13.51 -18.89
C CYS A 246 -12.59 -14.17 -17.86
N HIS A 247 -12.72 -15.48 -17.69
CA HIS A 247 -11.87 -16.24 -16.79
C HIS A 247 -10.68 -16.86 -17.52
N SER A 248 -9.55 -16.89 -16.84
CA SER A 248 -8.37 -17.64 -17.27
C SER A 248 -7.67 -18.25 -16.05
N ASN A 249 -6.79 -19.20 -16.32
CA ASN A 249 -5.89 -19.84 -15.36
C ASN A 249 -4.49 -20.08 -15.96
N ALA A 250 -4.17 -19.38 -17.06
CA ALA A 250 -2.87 -19.47 -17.70
C ALA A 250 -1.79 -18.95 -16.74
N SER A 251 -0.60 -19.55 -16.80
CA SER A 251 0.53 -19.15 -15.97
C SER A 251 1.01 -17.74 -16.33
N LEU A 252 1.41 -16.97 -15.33
CA LEU A 252 1.79 -15.55 -15.47
C LEU A 252 3.05 -15.27 -14.66
N THR A 253 3.84 -14.28 -15.11
CA THR A 253 4.89 -13.68 -14.28
C THR A 253 4.29 -12.53 -13.49
N ILE A 254 4.15 -12.68 -12.19
CA ILE A 254 3.57 -11.65 -11.31
C ILE A 254 4.65 -10.62 -10.97
N GLY A 255 4.32 -9.34 -11.13
CA GLY A 255 5.15 -8.23 -10.66
C GLY A 255 4.57 -7.57 -9.43
N VAL A 256 3.29 -7.22 -9.49
CA VAL A 256 2.61 -6.47 -8.45
C VAL A 256 1.22 -7.04 -8.19
N ILE A 257 0.86 -7.09 -6.91
CA ILE A 257 -0.51 -7.33 -6.46
C ILE A 257 -0.93 -6.15 -5.60
N GLN A 258 -1.89 -5.38 -6.09
CA GLN A 258 -2.59 -4.35 -5.33
C GLN A 258 -3.82 -4.98 -4.67
N SER A 259 -3.80 -5.08 -3.34
CA SER A 259 -4.97 -5.46 -2.57
C SER A 259 -5.90 -4.27 -2.40
N LEU A 260 -7.20 -4.50 -2.59
CA LEU A 260 -8.20 -3.49 -2.28
C LEU A 260 -8.39 -3.32 -0.77
N ALA A 261 -8.83 -2.14 -0.36
CA ALA A 261 -9.09 -1.80 1.04
C ALA A 261 -10.57 -1.52 1.26
N ASN A 262 -11.19 -2.23 2.18
CA ASN A 262 -12.54 -1.94 2.68
C ASN A 262 -12.51 -0.76 3.68
N LYS A 263 -13.69 -0.23 4.01
CA LYS A 263 -13.95 0.96 4.81
C LYS A 263 -13.43 2.22 4.14
N GLN A 264 -12.12 2.40 4.01
CA GLN A 264 -11.52 3.57 3.38
C GLN A 264 -10.70 3.18 2.14
N PRO A 265 -11.34 2.79 1.02
CA PRO A 265 -10.63 2.58 -0.25
C PRO A 265 -9.76 3.78 -0.65
N ASP A 266 -8.67 3.51 -1.37
CA ASP A 266 -7.85 4.60 -1.92
C ASP A 266 -8.54 5.23 -3.12
N VAL A 267 -9.27 6.29 -2.81
CA VAL A 267 -9.94 7.18 -3.75
C VAL A 267 -9.41 8.59 -3.56
N ASP A 268 -9.47 9.37 -4.63
CA ASP A 268 -9.02 10.75 -4.62
C ASP A 268 -9.94 11.70 -3.84
N ALA A 269 -9.45 12.92 -3.59
CA ALA A 269 -10.20 13.93 -2.86
C ALA A 269 -11.52 14.32 -3.55
N ILE A 270 -11.59 14.32 -4.90
CA ILE A 270 -12.84 14.60 -5.64
C ILE A 270 -13.90 13.56 -5.31
N TYR A 271 -13.55 12.27 -5.34
CA TYR A 271 -14.47 11.21 -4.95
C TYR A 271 -14.95 11.43 -3.51
N ARG A 272 -14.03 11.66 -2.57
CA ARG A 272 -14.35 11.86 -1.14
C ARG A 272 -15.25 13.07 -0.88
N LEU A 273 -15.11 14.13 -1.67
CA LEU A 273 -15.91 15.34 -1.55
C LEU A 273 -17.29 15.23 -2.21
N THR A 274 -17.48 14.29 -3.13
CA THR A 274 -18.67 14.27 -4.01
C THR A 274 -19.50 12.98 -3.93
N ARG A 275 -19.00 11.93 -3.28
CA ARG A 275 -19.60 10.59 -3.23
C ARG A 275 -19.68 10.04 -1.81
N ASP A 276 -20.47 8.99 -1.67
CA ASP A 276 -20.58 8.25 -0.41
C ASP A 276 -19.25 7.53 -0.11
N ASN A 277 -18.64 7.93 1.01
CA ASN A 277 -17.43 7.36 1.57
C ASN A 277 -17.52 7.48 3.11
N PRO A 278 -17.10 6.49 3.92
CA PRO A 278 -16.47 5.19 3.59
C PRO A 278 -17.37 4.22 2.79
N PHE A 279 -16.76 3.29 2.04
CA PHE A 279 -17.47 2.19 1.39
C PHE A 279 -16.67 0.88 1.38
N ASP A 280 -17.39 -0.23 1.24
CA ASP A 280 -16.81 -1.56 1.10
C ASP A 280 -17.02 -2.09 -0.32
N PHE A 281 -16.07 -2.90 -0.78
CA PHE A 281 -16.18 -3.70 -1.99
C PHE A 281 -17.01 -4.96 -1.67
N ASN A 282 -18.27 -5.01 -2.12
CA ASN A 282 -19.17 -6.14 -1.90
C ASN A 282 -18.96 -7.21 -2.98
N ALA A 283 -17.86 -7.95 -2.86
CA ALA A 283 -17.52 -9.03 -3.78
C ALA A 283 -18.60 -10.14 -3.77
N THR A 284 -19.37 -10.24 -4.86
CA THR A 284 -20.08 -11.45 -5.31
C THR A 284 -19.09 -12.59 -5.60
N VAL A 285 -19.59 -13.82 -5.81
CA VAL A 285 -18.75 -14.99 -6.15
C VAL A 285 -17.83 -14.75 -7.37
N GLU A 286 -18.25 -13.92 -8.34
CA GLU A 286 -17.44 -13.56 -9.52
C GLU A 286 -16.43 -12.45 -9.24
N SER A 287 -16.74 -11.56 -8.29
CA SER A 287 -15.87 -10.46 -7.85
C SER A 287 -14.89 -10.84 -6.73
N GLN A 288 -14.79 -12.13 -6.42
CA GLN A 288 -13.75 -12.72 -5.56
C GLN A 288 -12.50 -13.16 -6.33
N LEU A 289 -12.51 -13.17 -7.67
CA LEU A 289 -11.32 -13.52 -8.44
C LEU A 289 -10.45 -12.27 -8.67
N PRO A 290 -9.11 -12.39 -8.57
CA PRO A 290 -8.23 -11.27 -8.92
C PRO A 290 -8.41 -10.84 -10.37
N LEU A 291 -8.28 -9.54 -10.64
CA LEU A 291 -8.30 -8.96 -11.97
C LEU A 291 -6.86 -8.75 -12.46
N ILE A 292 -6.52 -9.36 -13.59
CA ILE A 292 -5.23 -9.15 -14.27
C ILE A 292 -5.36 -7.99 -15.25
N ILE A 293 -4.42 -7.06 -15.15
CA ILE A 293 -4.30 -5.96 -16.11
C ILE A 293 -3.55 -6.48 -17.36
N PRO A 294 -4.16 -6.39 -18.56
CA PRO A 294 -3.53 -6.87 -19.78
C PRO A 294 -2.36 -5.97 -20.22
N ASN A 295 -1.56 -6.44 -21.18
CA ASN A 295 -0.45 -5.65 -21.71
C ASN A 295 -0.96 -4.39 -22.44
N ALA A 296 -0.19 -3.31 -22.37
CA ALA A 296 -0.49 -2.01 -22.99
C ALA A 296 -1.78 -1.33 -22.48
N VAL A 297 -2.19 -1.66 -21.26
CA VAL A 297 -3.36 -1.08 -20.58
C VAL A 297 -2.93 -0.67 -19.19
N PHE A 298 -3.16 0.59 -18.86
CA PHE A 298 -2.68 1.20 -17.62
C PHE A 298 -3.80 1.36 -16.58
N THR A 299 -3.45 1.25 -15.30
CA THR A 299 -4.30 1.63 -14.17
C THR A 299 -3.47 2.00 -12.96
N PRO A 300 -3.79 3.09 -12.25
CA PRO A 300 -3.02 3.48 -11.10
C PRO A 300 -3.21 2.49 -9.95
N PHE A 301 -2.13 2.27 -9.21
CA PHE A 301 -2.13 1.56 -7.94
C PHE A 301 -1.25 2.32 -6.93
N ASN A 302 -1.34 2.00 -5.65
CA ASN A 302 -0.75 2.81 -4.58
C ASN A 302 0.31 2.05 -3.76
N ALA A 303 0.72 2.64 -2.64
CA ALA A 303 1.68 2.08 -1.70
C ALA A 303 1.04 1.61 -0.37
N GLN A 304 -0.28 1.48 -0.31
CA GLN A 304 -1.00 1.14 0.92
C GLN A 304 -1.06 -0.37 1.16
N ALA A 305 -1.33 -1.17 0.14
CA ALA A 305 -1.53 -2.62 0.30
C ALA A 305 -1.01 -3.37 -0.92
N THR A 306 0.29 -3.23 -1.16
CA THR A 306 0.88 -3.57 -2.45
C THR A 306 2.03 -4.53 -2.28
N LEU A 307 1.84 -5.77 -2.75
CA LEU A 307 2.91 -6.77 -2.84
C LEU A 307 3.68 -6.56 -4.13
N TRP A 308 4.98 -6.38 -4.01
CA TRP A 308 5.92 -6.42 -5.13
C TRP A 308 6.65 -7.75 -5.12
N ALA A 309 6.76 -8.39 -6.28
CA ALA A 309 7.57 -9.57 -6.50
C ALA A 309 8.92 -9.18 -7.13
N LYS A 310 9.94 -10.00 -6.91
CA LYS A 310 11.32 -9.76 -7.37
C LYS A 310 11.47 -9.29 -8.83
N PRO A 311 10.72 -9.81 -9.83
CA PRO A 311 10.82 -9.31 -11.21
C PRO A 311 10.53 -7.80 -11.38
N ALA A 312 9.77 -7.21 -10.45
CA ALA A 312 9.36 -5.81 -10.50
C ALA A 312 10.25 -4.86 -9.67
N PHE A 313 11.19 -5.37 -8.88
CA PHE A 313 11.94 -4.56 -7.90
C PHE A 313 12.74 -3.41 -8.50
N LEU A 314 13.28 -3.56 -9.72
CA LEU A 314 13.99 -2.44 -10.37
C LEU A 314 13.07 -1.23 -10.58
N TYR A 315 11.76 -1.46 -10.73
CA TYR A 315 10.73 -0.47 -11.06
C TYR A 315 9.89 -0.03 -9.84
N LEU A 316 10.31 -0.41 -8.64
CA LEU A 316 9.70 -0.01 -7.37
C LEU A 316 10.01 1.42 -6.86
N PRO A 317 11.01 2.20 -7.35
CA PRO A 317 11.37 3.44 -6.66
C PRO A 317 10.27 4.50 -6.74
N LEU A 318 10.04 5.18 -5.62
CA LEU A 318 9.17 6.34 -5.50
C LEU A 318 9.89 7.61 -5.99
N PRO A 319 9.34 8.37 -6.95
CA PRO A 319 9.83 9.71 -7.28
C PRO A 319 9.84 10.65 -6.06
N ILE A 320 10.80 11.57 -6.02
CA ILE A 320 11.14 12.38 -4.84
C ILE A 320 10.93 13.87 -5.02
N SER A 321 10.60 14.35 -6.23
CA SER A 321 10.29 15.78 -6.45
C SER A 321 8.80 16.12 -6.42
N VAL A 322 7.93 15.11 -6.44
CA VAL A 322 6.47 15.28 -6.49
C VAL A 322 5.86 15.14 -5.10
N ASP A 323 4.63 15.64 -4.95
CA ASP A 323 3.91 15.57 -3.68
C ASP A 323 3.73 14.11 -3.21
N GLY A 324 3.68 13.90 -1.89
CA GLY A 324 3.46 12.59 -1.28
C GLY A 324 2.14 11.93 -1.70
N ARG A 325 1.11 12.72 -2.06
CA ARG A 325 -0.17 12.20 -2.60
C ARG A 325 -0.06 11.75 -4.07
N VAL A 326 1.05 12.06 -4.74
CA VAL A 326 1.27 11.87 -6.18
C VAL A 326 2.33 10.80 -6.45
N THR A 327 3.37 10.74 -5.62
CA THR A 327 4.56 9.89 -5.83
C THR A 327 4.26 8.39 -6.00
N ASP A 328 3.39 7.82 -5.18
CA ASP A 328 3.02 6.41 -5.25
C ASP A 328 2.24 6.08 -6.53
N ILE A 329 1.36 7.00 -6.95
CA ILE A 329 0.60 6.89 -8.18
C ILE A 329 1.49 7.07 -9.42
N TRP A 330 2.39 8.05 -9.46
CA TRP A 330 3.35 8.20 -10.56
C TRP A 330 4.29 6.99 -10.67
N LYS A 331 4.78 6.47 -9.55
CA LYS A 331 5.51 5.18 -9.52
C LYS A 331 4.71 4.08 -10.22
N SER A 332 3.41 3.98 -9.98
CA SER A 332 2.59 2.92 -10.57
C SER A 332 2.63 2.92 -12.10
N TYR A 333 2.34 4.06 -12.73
CA TYR A 333 2.39 4.20 -14.18
C TYR A 333 3.80 4.01 -14.75
N PHE A 334 4.83 4.52 -14.06
CA PHE A 334 6.22 4.36 -14.51
C PHE A 334 6.65 2.89 -14.50
N ALA A 335 6.20 2.13 -13.50
CA ALA A 335 6.46 0.69 -13.40
C ALA A 335 5.69 -0.11 -14.46
N GLU A 336 4.41 0.23 -14.68
CA GLU A 336 3.56 -0.41 -15.70
C GLU A 336 4.16 -0.36 -17.10
N TYR A 337 4.83 0.74 -17.47
CA TYR A 337 5.59 0.82 -18.72
C TYR A 337 6.56 -0.36 -18.90
N PHE A 338 7.28 -0.75 -17.85
CA PHE A 338 8.18 -1.91 -17.91
C PHE A 338 7.43 -3.23 -17.78
N PHE A 339 6.34 -3.26 -17.01
CA PHE A 339 5.53 -4.46 -16.86
C PHE A 339 4.99 -4.95 -18.20
N HIS A 340 4.45 -4.03 -19.01
CA HIS A 340 3.96 -4.35 -20.35
C HIS A 340 5.06 -4.84 -21.30
N ARG A 341 6.28 -4.31 -21.18
CA ARG A 341 7.43 -4.70 -22.03
C ARG A 341 8.01 -6.05 -21.67
N LEU A 342 7.95 -6.40 -20.39
CA LEU A 342 8.56 -7.61 -19.83
C LEU A 342 7.55 -8.74 -19.60
N ASP A 343 6.29 -8.53 -20.00
CA ASP A 343 5.16 -9.43 -19.76
C ASP A 343 4.98 -9.79 -18.26
N ILE A 344 5.32 -8.82 -17.40
CA ILE A 344 5.10 -8.88 -15.96
C ILE A 344 3.69 -8.36 -15.69
N LYS A 345 2.94 -8.98 -14.79
CA LYS A 345 1.53 -8.66 -14.54
C LYS A 345 1.33 -7.84 -13.28
N LEU A 346 0.48 -6.83 -13.41
CA LEU A 346 -0.22 -6.14 -12.33
C LEU A 346 -1.55 -6.84 -12.08
N ILE A 347 -1.86 -7.05 -10.81
CA ILE A 347 -3.04 -7.76 -10.33
C ILE A 347 -3.76 -6.88 -9.32
N PHE A 348 -5.07 -6.74 -9.46
CA PHE A 348 -5.93 -6.25 -8.39
C PHE A 348 -6.58 -7.43 -7.70
N SER A 349 -6.38 -7.56 -6.40
CA SER A 349 -7.03 -8.61 -5.62
C SER A 349 -8.25 -8.08 -4.87
N PRO A 350 -9.19 -8.96 -4.50
CA PRO A 350 -10.31 -8.61 -3.60
C PRO A 350 -9.84 -7.91 -2.32
N PRO A 351 -10.78 -7.26 -1.59
CA PRO A 351 -10.42 -6.52 -0.40
C PRO A 351 -9.94 -7.45 0.72
N TYR A 352 -8.63 -7.50 0.93
CA TYR A 352 -8.00 -8.27 2.02
C TYR A 352 -7.64 -7.40 3.22
N VAL A 353 -7.66 -6.08 3.05
CA VAL A 353 -7.41 -5.11 4.12
C VAL A 353 -8.63 -4.22 4.33
N GLY A 354 -8.77 -3.66 5.52
CA GLY A 354 -9.56 -2.47 5.78
C GLY A 354 -8.63 -1.32 6.14
N GLN A 355 -9.01 -0.08 5.88
CA GLN A 355 -8.20 1.08 6.29
C GLN A 355 -8.96 1.92 7.31
N ASP A 356 -8.29 2.28 8.41
CA ASP A 356 -8.77 3.28 9.39
C ASP A 356 -8.01 4.57 9.19
N ARG A 357 -8.44 5.34 8.20
CA ARG A 357 -7.69 6.48 7.71
C ARG A 357 -7.64 7.60 8.75
N ASN A 358 -6.47 8.22 8.87
CA ASN A 358 -6.29 9.41 9.68
C ASN A 358 -7.21 10.57 9.22
N PRO A 359 -7.62 11.49 10.10
CA PRO A 359 -8.39 12.67 9.69
C PRO A 359 -7.60 13.55 8.71
N HIS A 360 -8.12 13.74 7.49
CA HIS A 360 -7.49 14.59 6.46
C HIS A 360 -8.27 15.88 6.19
N ASN A 361 -7.56 16.91 5.75
CA ASN A 361 -8.16 18.07 5.14
C ASN A 361 -8.36 17.81 3.63
N LEU A 362 -9.57 17.44 3.24
CA LEU A 362 -9.89 17.05 1.86
C LEU A 362 -9.60 18.15 0.82
N LEU A 363 -9.67 19.44 1.18
CA LEU A 363 -9.34 20.52 0.26
C LEU A 363 -7.82 20.66 0.06
N LYS A 364 -7.03 20.36 1.10
CA LYS A 364 -5.57 20.28 0.98
C LYS A 364 -5.18 19.09 0.11
N ASP A 365 -5.81 17.95 0.31
CA ASP A 365 -5.61 16.73 -0.49
C ASP A 365 -5.96 16.98 -1.96
N LEU A 366 -7.10 17.61 -2.23
CA LEU A 366 -7.50 18.05 -3.59
C LEU A 366 -6.42 18.91 -4.26
N LYS A 367 -5.82 19.85 -3.53
CA LYS A 367 -4.74 20.69 -4.07
C LYS A 367 -3.47 19.87 -4.34
N ALA A 368 -3.12 18.97 -3.42
CA ALA A 368 -1.93 18.12 -3.52
C ALA A 368 -2.02 17.12 -4.68
N GLU A 369 -3.24 16.67 -5.01
CA GLU A 369 -3.52 15.70 -6.08
C GLU A 369 -3.71 16.33 -7.47
N ASN A 370 -3.54 17.64 -7.60
CA ASN A 370 -3.84 18.37 -8.84
C ASN A 370 -3.18 17.75 -10.09
N ASP A 371 -1.94 17.29 -9.98
CA ASP A 371 -1.22 16.67 -11.07
C ASP A 371 -1.86 15.36 -11.53
N LEU A 372 -2.45 14.59 -10.61
CA LEU A 372 -3.18 13.36 -10.96
C LEU A 372 -4.42 13.68 -11.79
N TYR A 373 -5.18 14.72 -11.40
CA TYR A 373 -6.40 15.11 -12.11
C TYR A 373 -6.10 15.65 -13.50
N MET A 374 -5.06 16.46 -13.63
CA MET A 374 -4.80 17.22 -14.85
C MET A 374 -3.88 16.49 -15.83
N ARG A 375 -3.16 15.44 -15.39
CA ARG A 375 -2.02 14.90 -16.17
C ARG A 375 -1.99 13.39 -16.30
N SER A 376 -2.82 12.63 -15.59
CA SER A 376 -2.82 11.15 -15.68
C SER A 376 -3.16 10.66 -17.10
N ASN A 377 -4.18 11.22 -17.74
CA ASN A 377 -4.55 10.82 -19.10
C ASN A 377 -3.41 11.07 -20.11
N MET A 378 -2.81 12.26 -20.02
CA MET A 378 -1.67 12.62 -20.87
C MET A 378 -0.46 11.70 -20.60
N LEU A 379 -0.23 11.32 -19.34
CA LEU A 379 0.85 10.41 -18.97
C LEU A 379 0.66 9.03 -19.63
N ILE A 380 -0.55 8.48 -19.55
CA ILE A 380 -0.88 7.19 -20.19
C ILE A 380 -0.64 7.26 -21.70
N ASN A 381 -1.03 8.36 -22.35
CA ASN A 381 -0.79 8.55 -23.79
C ASN A 381 0.70 8.59 -24.13
N ILE A 382 1.50 9.33 -23.35
CA ILE A 382 2.96 9.39 -23.50
C ILE A 382 3.57 7.99 -23.34
N LEU A 383 3.21 7.27 -22.28
CA LEU A 383 3.74 5.93 -22.02
C LEU A 383 3.33 4.94 -23.11
N SER A 384 2.09 5.02 -23.60
CA SER A 384 1.59 4.20 -24.71
C SER A 384 2.35 4.47 -26.01
N GLU A 385 2.64 5.74 -26.31
CA GLU A 385 3.47 6.12 -27.46
C GLU A 385 4.89 5.55 -27.33
N LEU A 386 5.51 5.69 -26.15
CA LEU A 386 6.83 5.14 -25.87
C LEU A 386 6.87 3.62 -25.95
N LEU A 387 5.80 2.91 -25.59
CA LEU A 387 5.68 1.46 -25.74
C LEU A 387 5.66 1.02 -27.20
N ASN A 388 4.97 1.78 -28.05
CA ASN A 388 4.85 1.50 -29.48
C ASN A 388 6.14 1.79 -30.26
N ASN A 389 7.02 2.62 -29.71
CA ASN A 389 8.32 2.89 -30.29
C ASN A 389 9.25 1.67 -30.12
N CYS A 390 9.88 1.23 -31.22
CA CYS A 390 10.72 0.03 -31.25
C CYS A 390 12.00 0.13 -30.39
N ASN A 391 12.35 1.31 -29.89
CA ASN A 391 13.52 1.50 -29.05
C ASN A 391 13.20 1.15 -27.59
N SER A 392 13.89 0.14 -27.06
CA SER A 392 13.79 -0.17 -25.64
C SER A 392 14.48 0.89 -24.78
N LEU A 393 13.68 1.69 -24.08
CA LEU A 393 14.18 2.59 -23.06
C LEU A 393 14.46 1.80 -21.77
N GLY A 394 15.64 2.01 -21.18
CA GLY A 394 15.90 1.63 -19.79
C GLY A 394 15.23 2.59 -18.80
N LEU A 395 15.23 2.24 -17.52
CA LEU A 395 14.60 3.04 -16.45
C LEU A 395 15.12 4.49 -16.40
N GLN A 396 16.43 4.68 -16.54
CA GLN A 396 17.03 6.02 -16.56
C GLN A 396 16.54 6.85 -17.75
N ASN A 397 16.40 6.23 -18.93
CA ASN A 397 15.92 6.94 -20.12
C ASN A 397 14.44 7.30 -20.03
N LEU A 398 13.61 6.44 -19.40
CA LEU A 398 12.21 6.80 -19.13
C LEU A 398 12.15 8.05 -18.23
N TYR A 399 12.96 8.08 -17.17
CA TYR A 399 13.03 9.25 -16.28
C TYR A 399 13.52 10.50 -17.02
N ASP A 400 14.51 10.39 -17.93
CA ASP A 400 14.92 11.53 -18.77
C ASP A 400 13.75 12.04 -19.64
N GLU A 401 12.91 11.16 -20.20
CA GLU A 401 11.74 11.54 -21.00
C GLU A 401 10.62 12.19 -20.16
N LEU A 402 10.42 11.71 -18.93
CA LEU A 402 9.45 12.26 -17.98
C LEU A 402 9.88 13.63 -17.46
N TYR A 403 11.19 13.81 -17.20
CA TYR A 403 11.78 15.11 -16.85
C TYR A 403 11.60 16.14 -17.96
N LYS A 404 11.92 15.78 -19.22
CA LYS A 404 11.71 16.67 -20.38
C LYS A 404 10.27 17.15 -20.54
N ARG A 405 9.30 16.37 -20.04
CA ARG A 405 7.86 16.67 -20.07
C ARG A 405 7.34 17.25 -18.74
N GLY A 406 8.22 17.55 -17.80
CA GLY A 406 7.92 18.21 -16.53
C GLY A 406 7.09 17.37 -15.57
N TYR A 407 7.16 16.04 -15.63
CA TYR A 407 6.47 15.16 -14.65
C TYR A 407 7.28 14.98 -13.36
N ILE A 408 8.59 15.15 -13.45
CA ILE A 408 9.57 14.98 -12.39
C ILE A 408 10.70 15.99 -12.59
N GLU A 409 11.53 16.20 -11.56
CA GLU A 409 12.59 17.21 -11.55
C GLU A 409 14.00 16.60 -11.63
N LEU A 410 15.02 17.46 -11.65
CA LEU A 410 16.42 17.04 -11.78
C LEU A 410 16.88 16.14 -10.62
N GLU A 411 16.30 16.31 -9.44
CA GLU A 411 16.52 15.49 -8.25
C GLU A 411 16.18 14.02 -8.51
N ASP A 412 15.09 13.74 -9.22
CA ASP A 412 14.71 12.37 -9.59
C ASP A 412 15.71 11.75 -10.55
N LEU A 413 16.29 12.52 -11.46
CA LEU A 413 17.32 12.00 -12.36
C LEU A 413 18.59 11.61 -11.60
N LYS A 414 18.95 12.35 -10.56
CA LYS A 414 20.08 11.99 -9.68
C LYS A 414 19.73 10.73 -8.87
N PHE A 415 18.54 10.69 -8.30
CA PHE A 415 18.06 9.58 -7.50
C PHE A 415 17.95 8.28 -8.31
N ILE A 416 17.33 8.30 -9.50
CA ILE A 416 17.12 7.10 -10.31
C ILE A 416 18.44 6.50 -10.81
N ARG A 417 19.44 7.34 -11.11
CA ARG A 417 20.80 6.87 -11.45
C ARG A 417 21.45 6.17 -10.27
N ALA A 418 21.31 6.73 -9.07
CA ALA A 418 21.80 6.09 -7.85
C ALA A 418 21.06 4.78 -7.54
N TRP A 419 19.74 4.76 -7.73
CA TRP A 419 18.89 3.58 -7.58
C TRP A 419 19.34 2.43 -8.50
N VAL A 420 19.36 2.66 -9.82
CA VAL A 420 19.70 1.63 -10.81
C VAL A 420 21.09 1.06 -10.53
N LYS A 421 22.09 1.93 -10.32
CA LYS A 421 23.46 1.50 -10.00
C LYS A 421 23.53 0.64 -8.72
N THR A 422 22.75 0.98 -7.71
CA THR A 422 22.74 0.25 -6.43
C THR A 422 22.10 -1.13 -6.60
N VAL A 423 20.94 -1.19 -7.26
CA VAL A 423 20.23 -2.45 -7.52
C VAL A 423 21.08 -3.40 -8.40
N GLU A 424 21.68 -2.88 -9.47
CA GLU A 424 22.59 -3.65 -10.34
C GLU A 424 23.79 -4.19 -9.55
N ALA A 425 24.40 -3.38 -8.69
CA ALA A 425 25.54 -3.80 -7.87
C ALA A 425 25.16 -4.90 -6.86
N ILE A 426 23.95 -4.86 -6.31
CA ILE A 426 23.42 -5.93 -5.43
C ILE A 426 23.29 -7.23 -6.23
N TYR A 427 22.65 -7.19 -7.40
CA TYR A 427 22.44 -8.40 -8.20
C TYR A 427 23.73 -8.98 -8.79
N ALA A 428 24.69 -8.15 -9.20
CA ALA A 428 25.99 -8.61 -9.67
C ALA A 428 26.72 -9.45 -8.60
N LYS A 429 26.78 -8.94 -7.35
CA LYS A 429 27.39 -9.68 -6.22
C LYS A 429 26.67 -10.98 -5.89
N SER A 430 25.34 -11.02 -6.03
CA SER A 430 24.57 -12.23 -5.75
C SER A 430 24.85 -13.35 -6.75
N ASN A 431 25.18 -13.02 -8.00
CA ASN A 431 25.53 -13.99 -9.04
C ASN A 431 26.96 -14.54 -8.87
N ASP A 432 27.89 -13.72 -8.37
CA ASP A 432 29.27 -14.14 -8.10
C ASP A 432 29.41 -15.12 -6.92
N ILE A 433 28.43 -15.15 -6.00
CA ILE A 433 28.40 -16.07 -4.84
C ILE A 433 27.73 -17.41 -5.20
N ALA A 434 27.05 -17.48 -6.35
CA ALA A 434 26.33 -18.67 -6.83
C ALA A 434 27.14 -19.53 -7.82
N LEU A 435 28.38 -19.15 -8.13
CA LEU A 435 29.39 -19.90 -8.89
C LEU A 435 30.44 -20.48 -7.93
#